data_AF-A0A1Q8BI57-F1
#
_entry.id   AF-A0A1Q8BI57-F1
#
_cell.length_a   1.000
_cell.length_b   1.000
_cell.length_c   1.000
_cell.angle_alpha   90.00
_cell.angle_beta   90.00
_cell.angle_gamma   90.00
#
_symmetry.space_group_name_H-M   'P 1'
#
loop_
_entity.id
_entity.type
_entity.pdbx_description
1 polymer ?
#
loop_
_entity_poly.entity_id
_entity_poly.type
_entity_poly.pdbx_seq_one_letter_code
_entity_poly.pdbx_strand_id
1 'polypeptide(L)' 'MLAKAKLYHRTVPVKAVQITRRLSVESGSGVIEAGSTGDYLLEDTLRPDHLWIVKKNVFEEEFEQVNTQESEPISQS' A
#
# COMPACT_ATOMS: atom_id res chain seq x y z
N MET A 1 -23.69 -25.22 -19.92
CA MET A 1 -23.15 -23.84 -19.93
C MET A 1 -22.48 -23.59 -18.58
N LEU A 2 -21.16 -23.42 -18.53
CA LEU A 2 -20.45 -23.01 -17.31
C LEU A 2 -20.68 -21.50 -17.10
N ALA A 3 -21.21 -21.12 -15.95
CA ALA A 3 -21.37 -19.71 -15.58
C ALA A 3 -19.98 -19.06 -15.53
N LYS A 4 -19.74 -18.05 -16.38
CA LYS A 4 -18.55 -17.21 -16.28
C LYS A 4 -18.57 -16.53 -14.91
N ALA A 5 -17.64 -16.91 -14.03
CA ALA A 5 -17.41 -16.19 -12.79
C ALA A 5 -17.08 -14.74 -13.12
N LYS A 6 -17.88 -13.79 -12.63
CA LYS A 6 -17.56 -12.37 -12.71
C LYS A 6 -16.45 -12.11 -11.69
N LEU A 7 -15.22 -11.91 -12.17
CA LEU A 7 -14.15 -11.33 -11.35
C LEU A 7 -14.53 -9.86 -11.11
N TYR A 8 -14.83 -9.52 -9.86
CA TYR A 8 -14.95 -8.14 -9.44
C TYR A 8 -13.58 -7.66 -8.98
N HIS A 9 -13.02 -6.67 -9.66
CA HIS A 9 -11.81 -6.00 -9.22
C HIS A 9 -12.23 -4.85 -8.29
N ARG A 10 -11.79 -4.89 -7.04
CA ARG A 10 -11.96 -3.79 -6.09
C ARG A 10 -10.61 -3.10 -5.95
N THR A 11 -10.54 -1.85 -6.39
CA THR A 11 -9.42 -0.96 -6.11
C THR A 11 -9.66 -0.25 -4.78
N VAL A 12 -8.60 -0.08 -3.99
CA VAL A 12 -8.65 0.59 -2.69
C VAL A 12 -7.52 1.61 -2.64
N PRO A 13 -7.78 2.87 -2.25
CA PRO A 13 -6.71 3.84 -2.08
C PRO A 13 -5.82 3.41 -0.90
N VAL A 14 -4.51 3.50 -1.10
CA VAL A 14 -3.52 3.18 -0.07
C VAL A 14 -2.65 4.39 0.20
N LYS A 15 -2.21 4.54 1.45
CA LYS A 15 -1.06 5.40 1.75
C LYS A 15 0.20 4.55 1.66
N ALA A 16 1.23 5.09 1.03
CA ALA A 16 2.50 4.40 0.89
C ALA A 16 3.61 5.20 1.58
N VAL A 17 4.40 4.53 2.42
CA VAL A 17 5.59 5.11 3.06
C VAL A 17 6.78 4.25 2.71
N GLN A 18 7.83 4.87 2.16
CA GLN A 18 9.05 4.16 1.86
C GLN A 18 9.78 3.76 3.14
N ILE A 19 10.18 2.49 3.22
CA ILE A 19 10.93 1.92 4.31
C ILE A 19 12.38 2.42 4.20
N THR A 20 12.83 3.17 5.20
CA THR A 20 14.20 3.74 5.22
C THR A 20 15.18 2.87 5.99
N ARG A 21 14.69 1.90 6.77
CA ARG A 21 15.48 1.01 7.62
C ARG A 21 14.95 -0.41 7.51
N ARG A 22 15.82 -1.40 7.64
CA ARG A 22 15.42 -2.80 7.65
C ARG A 22 14.39 -3.07 8.75
N LEU A 23 13.28 -3.69 8.38
CA LEU A 23 12.22 -4.11 9.29
C LEU A 23 12.37 -5.58 9.59
N SER A 24 12.33 -5.92 10.87
CA SER A 24 12.40 -7.30 11.33
C SER A 24 11.39 -7.49 12.44
N VAL A 25 10.75 -8.66 12.44
CA VAL A 25 9.77 -9.07 13.45
C VAL A 25 10.38 -10.20 14.24
N GLU A 26 10.44 -10.03 15.55
CA GLU A 26 10.81 -11.09 16.46
C GLU A 26 9.57 -11.94 16.74
N SER A 27 9.69 -13.24 16.52
CA SER A 27 8.66 -14.22 16.84
C SER A 27 9.24 -15.30 17.76
N GLY A 28 8.37 -16.17 18.29
CA GLY A 28 8.81 -17.30 19.09
C GLY A 28 9.76 -18.27 18.37
N SER A 29 9.87 -18.17 17.03
CA SER A 29 10.80 -18.96 16.22
C SER A 29 12.09 -18.22 15.83
N GLY A 30 12.27 -16.98 16.28
CA GLY A 30 13.43 -16.13 15.98
C GLY A 30 13.07 -14.83 15.23
N VAL A 31 14.09 -14.16 14.71
CA VAL A 31 13.93 -12.89 13.99
C VAL A 31 13.71 -13.14 12.50
N ILE A 32 12.60 -12.64 11.97
CA ILE A 32 12.23 -12.74 10.55
C ILE A 32 12.32 -11.35 9.93
N GLU A 33 12.98 -11.24 8.77
CA GLU A 33 12.97 -9.99 8.00
C GLU A 33 11.60 -9.78 7.36
N ALA A 34 10.96 -8.66 7.69
CA ALA A 34 9.66 -8.28 7.17
C ALA A 34 9.76 -7.35 5.96
N GLY A 35 10.81 -6.53 5.89
CA GLY A 35 11.01 -5.58 4.79
C GLY A 35 12.42 -4.98 4.78
N SER A 36 12.86 -4.57 3.60
CA SER A 36 14.20 -4.02 3.39
C SER A 36 14.13 -2.53 3.07
N THR A 37 15.24 -1.81 3.23
CA THR A 37 15.33 -0.40 2.83
C THR A 37 15.00 -0.25 1.34
N GLY A 38 14.11 0.70 1.01
CA GLY A 38 13.64 0.98 -0.35
C GLY A 38 12.29 0.34 -0.69
N ASP A 39 11.87 -0.70 0.04
CA ASP A 39 10.52 -1.26 -0.04
C ASP A 39 9.47 -0.25 0.48
N TYR A 40 8.19 -0.50 0.24
CA TYR A 40 7.09 0.35 0.68
C TYR A 40 6.21 -0.37 1.71
N LEU A 41 5.87 0.34 2.79
CA LEU A 41 4.79 -0.04 3.69
C LEU A 41 3.51 0.63 3.21
N LEU A 42 2.50 -0.17 2.89
CA LEU A 42 1.18 0.27 2.45
C LEU A 42 0.18 0.16 3.59
N GLU A 43 -0.62 1.20 3.75
CA GLU A 43 -1.77 1.25 4.67
C GLU A 43 -3.06 1.35 3.86
N ASP A 44 -4.00 0.41 4.08
CA ASP A 44 -5.37 0.50 3.56
C ASP A 44 -6.06 1.72 4.21
N THR A 45 -6.38 2.74 3.41
CA THR A 45 -7.02 3.95 3.93
C THR A 45 -8.42 3.71 4.50
N LEU A 46 -9.07 2.60 4.11
CA LEU A 46 -10.38 2.22 4.63
C LEU A 46 -10.29 1.32 5.87
N ARG A 47 -9.13 0.68 6.10
CA ARG A 47 -8.85 -0.21 7.24
C ARG A 47 -7.40 -0.02 7.71
N PRO A 48 -7.11 1.01 8.52
CA PRO A 48 -5.74 1.38 8.88
C PRO A 48 -4.94 0.29 9.62
N ASP A 49 -5.63 -0.72 10.17
CA ASP A 49 -5.05 -1.91 10.78
C ASP A 49 -4.51 -2.93 9.77
N HIS A 50 -4.83 -2.75 8.49
CA HIS A 50 -4.32 -3.58 7.40
C HIS A 50 -3.08 -2.93 6.76
N LEU A 51 -1.92 -3.50 7.09
CA LEU A 51 -0.61 -3.07 6.58
C LEU A 51 0.03 -4.16 5.71
N TRP A 52 0.64 -3.75 4.60
CA TRP A 52 1.39 -4.64 3.71
C TRP A 52 2.75 -4.09 3.36
N ILE A 53 3.75 -4.95 3.25
CA ILE A 53 5.05 -4.59 2.69
C ILE A 53 5.08 -5.01 1.23
N VAL A 54 5.35 -4.05 0.35
CA VAL A 54 5.44 -4.26 -1.11
C VAL A 54 6.86 -3.93 -1.56
N LYS A 55 7.41 -4.80 -2.40
CA LYS A 55 8.75 -4.60 -2.97
C LYS A 55 8.79 -3.38 -3.86
N LYS A 56 9.89 -2.64 -3.80
CA LYS A 56 10.08 -1.39 -4.57
C LYS A 56 9.65 -1.51 -6.03
N ASN A 57 10.15 -2.53 -6.73
CA ASN A 57 9.88 -2.76 -8.14
C ASN A 57 8.39 -3.01 -8.42
N VAL A 58 7.72 -3.81 -7.57
CA VAL A 58 6.28 -4.07 -7.69
C VAL A 58 5.50 -2.78 -7.43
N PHE A 59 5.89 -2.00 -6.42
CA PHE A 59 5.20 -0.75 -6.11
C PHE A 59 5.30 0.25 -7.25
N GLU A 60 6.50 0.45 -7.81
CA GLU A 60 6.74 1.41 -8.90
C GLU A 60 6.12 0.99 -10.23
N GLU A 61 5.87 -0.30 -10.46
CA GLU A 61 5.23 -0.83 -11.67
C GLU A 61 3.69 -0.85 -11.58
N GLU A 62 3.15 -1.25 -10.43
CA GLU A 62 1.71 -1.56 -10.29
C GLU A 62 0.89 -0.42 -9.66
N PHE A 63 1.52 0.52 -8.96
CA PHE A 63 0.80 1.59 -8.27
C PHE A 63 0.91 2.91 -9.02
N GLU A 64 -0.21 3.34 -9.59
CA GLU A 64 -0.36 4.69 -10.11
C GLU A 64 -0.44 5.68 -8.93
N GLN A 65 0.47 6.67 -8.91
CA GLN A 65 0.38 7.76 -7.95
C GLN A 65 -0.82 8.64 -8.28
N VAL A 66 -1.90 8.46 -7.52
CA VAL A 66 -3.05 9.36 -7.58
C VAL A 66 -2.69 10.62 -6.81
N ASN A 67 -2.15 11.63 -7.50
CA ASN A 67 -1.95 12.95 -6.94
C ASN A 67 -3.32 13.50 -6.51
N THR A 68 -3.59 13.43 -5.22
CA THR A 68 -4.77 14.07 -4.65
C THR A 68 -4.45 15.55 -4.62
N GLN A 69 -4.84 16.27 -5.67
CA GLN A 69 -4.87 17.73 -5.61
C GLN A 69 -5.83 18.09 -4.48
N GLU A 70 -5.30 18.49 -3.33
CA GLU A 70 -6.07 19.27 -2.37
C GLU A 70 -6.59 20.48 -3.14
N SER A 71 -7.88 20.46 -3.43
CA SER A 71 -8.55 21.60 -4.05
C SER A 71 -8.44 22.74 -3.05
N GLU A 72 -7.73 23.81 -3.41
CA GLU A 72 -7.67 25.01 -2.59
C GLU A 72 -9.10 25.45 -2.21
N PRO A 73 -9.35 25.87 -0.97
CA PRO A 73 -10.67 26.35 -0.59
C PRO A 73 -11.02 27.54 -1.49
N ILE A 74 -12.13 27.41 -2.24
CA ILE A 74 -12.67 28.48 -3.06
C ILE A 74 -12.93 29.66 -2.12
N SER A 75 -12.05 30.66 -2.14
CA SER A 75 -12.28 31.94 -1.48
C SER A 75 -13.47 32.60 -2.16
N GLN A 76 -14.63 32.52 -1.53
CA GLN A 76 -15.76 33.37 -1.88
C GLN A 76 -15.46 34.77 -1.35
N SER A 77 -15.09 35.67 -2.27
CA SER A 77 -15.08 37.13 -2.05
C SER A 77 -16.39 37.73 -2.52
#